data_AF-A0A928P3L1-F1
#
_entry.id   AF-A0A928P3L1-F1
#
_cell.length_a   1.000
_cell.length_b   1.000
_cell.length_c   1.000
_cell.angle_alpha   90.00
_cell.angle_beta   90.00
_cell.angle_gamma   90.00
#
_symmetry.space_group_name_H-M   'P 1'
#
loop_
_entity.id
_entity.type
_entity.pdbx_description
1 polymer ?
#
loop_
_entity_poly.entity_id
_entity_poly.type
_entity_poly.pdbx_seq_one_letter_code
_entity_poly.pdbx_strand_id
1 'polypeptide(L)'
;MKKIIVFTSVLIALFTLLAVSVSAQISFNDVKESDWYYEAVKESVEEGIFTGTSKNEFSPKKGMSRAMFVTTLARLYEVDTSSYTGTSF
;
A
#
# COMPACT_ATOMS: atom_id res chain seq x y z
N MET A 1 4.30 24.42 -37.28
CA MET A 1 2.92 24.06 -36.88
C MET A 1 2.74 22.56 -36.65
N LYS A 2 3.06 21.66 -37.61
CA LYS A 2 2.94 20.19 -37.43
C LYS A 2 3.82 19.59 -36.30
N LYS A 3 5.02 20.15 -36.06
CA LYS A 3 5.97 19.66 -35.04
C LYS A 3 5.50 19.89 -33.58
N ILE A 4 4.70 20.92 -33.33
CA ILE A 4 4.18 21.27 -31.98
C ILE A 4 2.99 20.36 -31.62
N ILE A 5 2.17 19.99 -32.61
CA ILE A 5 1.04 19.06 -32.42
C ILE A 5 1.54 17.64 -32.11
N VAL A 6 2.62 17.20 -32.76
CA VAL A 6 3.22 15.88 -32.48
C VAL A 6 3.90 15.83 -31.10
N PHE A 7 4.51 16.94 -30.66
CA PHE A 7 5.16 16.99 -29.34
C PHE A 7 4.16 16.97 -28.17
N THR A 8 3.01 17.64 -28.34
CA THR A 8 1.92 17.64 -27.36
C THR A 8 1.19 16.30 -27.30
N SER A 9 0.97 15.62 -28.43
CA SER A 9 0.37 14.28 -28.42
C SER A 9 1.26 13.24 -27.75
N VAL A 10 2.59 13.34 -27.92
CA VAL A 10 3.55 12.44 -27.27
C VAL A 10 3.63 12.70 -25.76
N LEU A 11 3.54 13.96 -25.33
CA LEU A 11 3.51 14.32 -23.91
C LEU A 11 2.22 13.84 -23.21
N ILE A 12 1.07 13.97 -23.87
CA ILE A 12 -0.21 13.45 -23.38
C ILE A 12 -0.18 11.93 -23.32
N ALA A 13 0.33 11.26 -24.37
CA ALA A 13 0.46 9.80 -24.39
C ALA A 13 1.42 9.28 -23.30
N LEU A 14 2.51 10.00 -23.03
CA LEU A 14 3.47 9.68 -21.97
C LEU A 14 2.87 9.89 -20.56
N PHE A 15 2.05 10.93 -20.38
CA PHE A 15 1.31 11.18 -19.14
C PHE A 15 0.22 10.11 -18.91
N THR A 16 -0.49 9.68 -19.96
CA THR A 16 -1.45 8.57 -19.86
C THR A 16 -0.78 7.22 -19.63
N LEU A 17 0.45 7.00 -20.11
CA LEU A 17 1.23 5.78 -19.79
C LEU A 17 1.68 5.76 -18.33
N LEU A 18 2.01 6.92 -17.75
CA LEU A 18 2.39 7.04 -16.34
C LEU A 18 1.20 6.87 -15.38
N ALA A 19 -0.02 7.12 -15.88
CA ALA A 19 -1.27 6.91 -15.15
C ALA A 19 -1.81 5.47 -15.24
N VAL A 20 -1.05 4.52 -15.79
CA VAL A 20 -1.30 3.09 -15.57
C VAL A 20 -1.14 2.85 -14.07
N SER A 21 -2.28 2.72 -13.37
CA SER A 21 -2.33 2.24 -12.02
C SER A 21 -1.75 0.83 -12.01
N VAL A 22 -0.50 0.69 -11.55
CA VAL A 22 0.02 -0.60 -11.09
C VAL A 22 -0.86 -0.97 -9.90
N SER A 23 -1.91 -1.74 -10.15
CA SER A 23 -2.65 -2.40 -9.07
C SER A 23 -1.64 -3.32 -8.42
N ALA A 24 -1.19 -2.99 -7.22
CA ALA A 24 -0.27 -3.86 -6.50
C ALA A 24 -1.10 -5.07 -6.08
N GLN A 25 -0.95 -6.17 -6.82
CA GLN A 25 -1.63 -7.40 -6.45
C GLN A 25 -1.02 -7.87 -5.13
N ILE A 26 -1.80 -7.75 -4.04
CA ILE A 26 -1.42 -8.32 -2.76
C ILE A 26 -1.20 -9.82 -2.93
N SER A 27 0.00 -10.28 -2.61
CA SER A 27 0.44 -11.67 -2.83
C SER A 27 0.36 -12.49 -1.54
N PHE A 28 -0.77 -12.40 -0.83
CA PHE A 28 -1.02 -13.20 0.38
C PHE A 28 -1.78 -14.48 0.03
N ASN A 29 -1.28 -15.62 0.49
CA ASN A 29 -1.87 -16.94 0.21
C ASN A 29 -3.20 -17.16 0.96
N ASP A 30 -3.44 -16.39 2.01
CA ASP A 30 -4.57 -16.50 2.94
C ASP A 30 -5.61 -15.38 2.75
N VAL A 31 -5.52 -14.63 1.66
CA VAL A 31 -6.46 -13.57 1.26
C VAL A 31 -6.84 -13.78 -0.20
N LYS A 32 -8.09 -14.16 -0.45
CA LYS A 32 -8.61 -14.43 -1.79
C LYS A 32 -9.46 -13.26 -2.27
N GLU A 33 -9.49 -13.00 -3.58
CA GLU A 33 -10.36 -11.97 -4.20
C GLU A 33 -11.85 -12.12 -3.83
N SER A 34 -12.29 -13.35 -3.53
CA SER A 34 -13.65 -13.64 -3.09
C SER A 34 -13.93 -13.31 -1.62
N ASP A 35 -12.90 -13.05 -0.82
CA ASP A 35 -13.07 -12.75 0.60
C ASP A 35 -13.63 -11.34 0.77
N TRP A 36 -14.61 -11.18 1.67
CA TRP A 36 -15.29 -9.90 1.89
C TRP A 36 -14.35 -8.76 2.33
N TYR A 37 -13.20 -9.10 2.91
CA TYR A 37 -12.16 -8.17 3.36
C TYR A 37 -11.06 -7.93 2.33
N TYR A 38 -11.11 -8.55 1.15
CA TYR A 38 -10.03 -8.50 0.17
C TYR A 38 -9.63 -7.06 -0.17
N GLU A 39 -10.60 -6.24 -0.57
CA GLU A 39 -10.32 -4.85 -0.98
C GLU A 39 -9.76 -4.02 0.19
N ALA A 40 -10.31 -4.19 1.40
CA ALA A 40 -9.80 -3.49 2.58
C ALA A 40 -8.34 -3.87 2.90
N VAL A 41 -7.99 -5.16 2.75
CA VAL A 41 -6.60 -5.62 2.93
C VAL A 41 -5.70 -5.05 1.84
N LYS A 42 -6.17 -5.06 0.59
CA LYS A 42 -5.43 -4.53 -0.55
C LYS A 42 -5.10 -3.06 -0.37
N GLU A 43 -6.11 -2.22 -0.15
CA GLU A 43 -5.95 -0.78 0.05
C GLU A 43 -5.02 -0.48 1.23
N SER A 44 -5.25 -1.12 2.37
CA SER A 44 -4.44 -0.84 3.56
C SER A 44 -2.98 -1.28 3.43
N VAL A 45 -2.68 -2.24 2.55
CA VAL A 45 -1.31 -2.68 2.26
C VAL A 45 -0.65 -1.78 1.22
N GLU A 46 -1.41 -1.35 0.20
CA GLU A 46 -0.99 -0.34 -0.77
C GLU A 46 -0.61 0.99 -0.10
N GLU A 47 -1.38 1.39 0.92
CA GLU A 47 -1.09 2.58 1.75
C GLU A 47 0.03 2.34 2.79
N GLY A 48 0.56 1.13 2.90
CA GLY A 48 1.62 0.78 3.85
C GLY A 48 1.18 0.75 5.33
N ILE A 49 -0.13 0.83 5.60
CA ILE A 49 -0.71 0.71 6.94
C ILE A 49 -0.46 -0.70 7.50
N PHE A 50 -0.66 -1.72 6.65
CA PHE A 50 -0.36 -3.13 6.96
C PHE A 50 0.72 -3.71 6.05
N THR A 51 1.46 -4.69 6.58
CA THR A 51 2.55 -5.38 5.88
C THR A 51 2.41 -6.91 5.88
N GLY A 52 1.32 -7.43 6.46
CA GLY A 52 1.16 -8.86 6.75
C GLY A 52 1.99 -9.33 7.94
N THR A 53 1.80 -10.60 8.31
CA THR A 53 2.52 -11.27 9.40
C THR A 53 3.74 -12.05 8.93
N SER A 54 3.81 -12.35 7.64
CA SER A 54 4.95 -12.96 6.97
C SER A 54 5.00 -12.47 5.53
N LYS A 55 6.00 -12.91 4.76
CA LYS A 55 6.16 -12.53 3.36
C LYS A 55 4.93 -12.87 2.50
N ASN A 56 4.22 -13.94 2.83
CA ASN A 56 3.13 -14.49 2.02
C ASN A 56 1.81 -14.64 2.79
N GLU A 57 1.71 -14.13 4.02
CA GLU A 57 0.49 -14.26 4.84
C GLU A 57 0.10 -12.93 5.49
N PHE A 58 -1.19 -12.61 5.41
CA PHE A 58 -1.79 -11.48 6.10
C PHE A 58 -2.29 -11.86 7.51
N SER A 59 -2.71 -13.11 7.71
CA SER A 59 -3.35 -13.66 8.91
C SER A 59 -4.64 -12.94 9.34
N PRO A 60 -5.68 -12.81 8.47
CA PRO A 60 -6.88 -12.03 8.77
C PRO A 60 -7.71 -12.57 9.95
N LYS A 61 -7.52 -13.85 10.30
CA LYS A 61 -8.24 -14.51 11.41
C LYS A 61 -7.42 -14.56 12.70
N LYS A 62 -6.19 -14.06 12.70
CA LYS A 62 -5.32 -14.04 13.87
C LYS A 62 -5.64 -12.82 14.72
N GLY A 63 -5.69 -13.00 16.03
CA GLY A 63 -5.87 -11.88 16.97
C GLY A 63 -4.75 -10.85 16.83
N MET A 64 -5.13 -9.57 16.84
CA MET A 64 -4.18 -8.47 16.82
C MET A 64 -3.62 -8.20 18.22
N SER A 65 -2.30 -8.09 18.34
CA SER A 65 -1.65 -7.66 19.59
C SER A 65 -1.76 -6.14 19.73
N ARG A 66 -1.68 -5.65 20.98
CA ARG A 66 -1.67 -4.20 21.27
C ARG A 66 -0.52 -3.49 20.57
N ALA A 67 0.64 -4.13 20.47
CA ALA A 67 1.79 -3.59 19.76
C ALA A 67 1.49 -3.41 18.27
N MET A 68 0.93 -4.44 17.61
CA MET A 68 0.53 -4.32 16.20
C MET A 68 -0.49 -3.19 16.02
N PHE A 69 -1.49 -3.09 16.90
CA PHE A 69 -2.50 -2.02 16.82
C PHE A 69 -1.89 -0.62 16.86
N VAL A 70 -1.00 -0.37 17.83
CA VAL A 70 -0.31 0.93 17.94
C VAL A 70 0.61 1.18 16.74
N THR A 71 1.30 0.15 16.24
CA THR A 71 2.13 0.27 15.03
C THR A 71 1.29 0.62 13.80
N THR A 72 0.14 -0.01 13.61
CA THR A 72 -0.81 0.31 12.54
C THR A 72 -1.29 1.76 12.63
N LEU A 73 -1.65 2.24 13.83
CA LEU A 73 -2.03 3.64 14.03
C LEU A 73 -0.87 4.60 13.73
N ALA A 74 0.36 4.27 14.15
CA ALA A 74 1.53 5.10 13.88
C ALA A 74 1.79 5.25 12.37
N ARG A 75 1.58 4.19 11.58
CA ARG A 75 1.68 4.22 10.12
C ARG A 75 0.55 5.03 9.49
N LEU A 76 -0.68 4.81 9.94
CA LEU A 76 -1.86 5.55 9.47
C LEU A 76 -1.72 7.07 9.65
N TYR A 77 -1.12 7.50 10.76
CA TYR A 77 -0.88 8.93 11.06
C TYR A 77 0.49 9.43 10.63
N GLU A 78 1.26 8.62 9.89
CA GLU A 78 2.62 8.96 9.43
C GLU A 78 3.53 9.50 10.54
N VAL A 79 3.46 8.90 11.73
CA VAL A 79 4.20 9.36 12.90
C VAL A 79 5.70 9.25 12.64
N ASP A 80 6.43 10.36 12.78
CA ASP A 80 7.88 10.38 12.73
C ASP A 80 8.48 9.66 13.95
N THR A 81 9.00 8.46 13.71
CA THR A 81 9.59 7.62 14.75
C THR A 81 11.04 7.98 15.07
N SER A 82 11.70 8.83 14.28
CA SER A 82 13.11 9.22 14.46
C SER A 82 13.36 9.95 15.78
N SER A 83 12.32 10.59 16.33
CA SER A 83 12.35 11.29 17.61
C SER A 83 12.32 10.36 18.84
N TYR A 84 12.04 9.07 18.67
CA TYR A 84 11.81 8.11 19.77
C TYR A 84 12.92 7.05 19.89
N THR A 85 14.18 7.41 19.62
CA THR A 85 15.33 6.49 19.57
C THR A 85 15.87 6.05 20.95
N GLY A 86 15.44 6.69 22.05
CA GLY A 86 16.02 6.50 23.39
C GLY A 86 15.27 5.54 24.33
N THR A 87 14.12 5.01 23.92
CA THR A 87 13.30 4.13 24.78
C THR A 87 12.88 2.89 24.02
N SER A 88 13.61 1.79 24.22
CA SER A 88 13.16 0.45 23.85
C SER A 88 12.28 -0.09 24.98
N PHE A 89 11.08 -0.56 24.65
CA PHE A 89 10.30 -1.43 25.54
C PHE A 89 10.85 -2.86 25.51
#